data_AF-A0A448MTI9-F1
#
_entry.id   AF-A0A448MTI9-F1
#
_cell.length_a   1.000
_cell.length_b   1.000
_cell.length_c   1.000
_cell.angle_alpha   90.00
_cell.angle_beta   90.00
_cell.angle_gamma   90.00
#
_symmetry.space_group_name_H-M   'P 1'
#
loop_
_entity.id
_entity.type
_entity.pdbx_description
1 polymer ?
#
loop_
_entity_poly.entity_id
_entity_poly.type
_entity_poly.pdbx_seq_one_letter_code
_entity_poly.pdbx_strand_id
1 'polypeptide(L)' 'MALGCAGWSAGQLEQEIADNAWLVVPSNDRILFDTPYEDRYLAASQLLGINMHNFATAQVGHS' A
#
# COMPACT_ATOMS: atom_id res chain seq x y z
N MET A 1 13.57 10.62 5.21
CA MET A 1 12.96 11.96 5.15
C MET A 1 11.80 11.88 4.17
N ALA A 2 10.60 12.36 4.53
CA ALA A 2 9.45 12.44 3.63
C ALA A 2 9.24 13.91 3.24
N LEU A 3 9.03 14.18 1.95
CA LEU A 3 8.75 15.51 1.42
C LEU A 3 7.44 15.44 0.64
N GLY A 4 6.44 16.22 1.06
CA GLY A 4 5.07 16.15 0.54
C GLY A 4 4.17 15.27 1.41
N CYS A 5 2.92 15.68 1.58
CA CYS A 5 1.87 14.88 2.18
C CYS A 5 0.96 14.35 1.06
N ALA A 6 0.63 13.06 1.12
CA ALA A 6 -0.51 12.55 0.38
C ALA A 6 -1.77 13.14 1.03
N GLY A 7 -2.56 13.86 0.25
CA GLY A 7 -3.85 14.39 0.66
C GLY A 7 -4.92 13.86 -0.28
N TRP A 8 -5.98 13.32 0.29
CA TRP A 8 -7.16 12.90 -0.47
C TRP A 8 -8.24 13.97 -0.36
N SER A 9 -9.02 14.14 -1.43
CA SER A 9 -10.27 14.90 -1.35
C SER A 9 -11.29 14.14 -0.48
N ALA A 10 -12.27 14.84 0.09
CA ALA A 10 -13.26 14.21 0.96
C ALA A 10 -13.97 13.03 0.25
N GLY A 11 -13.91 11.84 0.84
CA GLY A 11 -14.52 10.62 0.30
C GLY A 11 -13.72 9.90 -0.78
N GLN A 12 -12.61 10.48 -1.28
CA GLN A 12 -11.81 9.85 -2.34
C GLN A 12 -11.13 8.58 -1.85
N LEU A 13 -10.52 8.63 -0.67
CA LEU A 13 -9.81 7.47 -0.11
C LEU A 13 -10.76 6.29 0.09
N GLU A 14 -11.95 6.55 0.64
CA GLU A 14 -12.97 5.53 0.89
C GLU A 14 -13.49 4.90 -0.41
N GLN A 15 -13.68 5.72 -1.46
CA GLN A 15 -14.06 5.22 -2.79
C GLN A 15 -12.96 4.36 -3.42
N GLU A 16 -11.71 4.79 -3.36
CA GLU A 16 -10.60 4.03 -3.94
C GLU A 16 -10.34 2.72 -3.18
N ILE A 17 -10.55 2.69 -1.85
CA ILE A 17 -10.55 1.44 -1.08
C ILE A 17 -11.71 0.53 -1.50
N ALA A 18 -12.91 1.09 -1.71
CA ALA A 18 -14.08 0.32 -2.14
C ALA A 18 -13.92 -0.25 -3.56
N ASP A 19 -13.23 0.45 -4.45
CA ASP A 19 -12.91 0.01 -5.81
C ASP A 19 -11.77 -1.03 -5.87
N ASN A 20 -11.21 -1.44 -4.72
CA ASN A 20 -10.04 -2.31 -4.59
C ASN A 20 -8.77 -1.73 -5.25
N ALA A 21 -8.71 -0.40 -5.43
CA ALA A 21 -7.51 0.28 -5.92
C ALA A 21 -6.42 0.35 -4.84
N TRP A 22 -6.79 0.32 -3.55
CA TRP A 22 -5.86 0.27 -2.42
C TRP A 22 -6.04 -0.96 -1.56
N LEU A 23 -4.92 -1.59 -1.18
CA LEU A 23 -4.87 -2.61 -0.15
C LEU A 23 -4.53 -1.97 1.19
N VAL A 24 -5.38 -2.17 2.19
CA VAL A 24 -5.23 -1.58 3.52
C VAL A 24 -4.79 -2.66 4.50
N VAL A 25 -3.68 -2.41 5.19
CA VAL A 25 -3.10 -3.30 6.21
C VAL A 25 -2.86 -2.51 7.51
N PRO A 26 -2.95 -3.15 8.69
CA PRO A 26 -2.60 -2.48 9.94
C PRO A 26 -1.18 -1.91 9.89
N SER A 27 -1.01 -0.70 10.43
CA SER A 27 0.30 -0.07 10.52
C SER A 27 1.23 -0.88 11.42
N ASN A 28 2.45 -1.14 10.95
CA ASN A 28 3.46 -1.87 11.70
C ASN A 28 4.77 -1.06 11.72
N ASP A 29 5.17 -0.61 12.91
CA ASP A 29 6.35 0.25 13.11
C ASP A 29 7.64 -0.41 12.61
N ARG A 30 7.77 -1.74 12.72
CA ARG A 30 8.94 -2.44 12.18
C ARG A 30 9.03 -2.30 10.66
N ILE A 31 7.90 -2.37 9.96
CA ILE A 31 7.87 -2.20 8.51
C ILE A 31 8.16 -0.74 8.12
N LEU A 32 7.64 0.20 8.91
CA LEU A 32 7.83 1.64 8.66
C LEU A 32 9.26 2.12 8.92
N PHE A 33 9.92 1.62 9.96
CA PHE A 33 11.19 2.15 10.45
C PHE A 33 12.36 1.18 10.35
N ASP A 34 12.17 -0.10 10.65
CA ASP A 34 13.26 -1.09 10.70
C ASP A 34 13.48 -1.82 9.36
N THR A 35 12.45 -1.96 8.53
CA THR A 35 12.54 -2.70 7.27
C THR A 35 13.17 -1.83 6.16
N PRO A 36 14.17 -2.34 5.41
CA PRO A 36 14.72 -1.70 4.22
C PRO A 36 13.63 -1.41 3.19
N TYR A 37 13.73 -0.30 2.46
CA TYR A 37 12.68 0.16 1.54
C TYR A 37 12.19 -0.91 0.56
N GLU A 38 13.12 -1.66 -0.04
CA GLU A 38 12.85 -2.74 -0.98
C GLU A 38 12.00 -3.88 -0.39
N ASP A 39 12.17 -4.14 0.91
CA ASP A 39 11.48 -5.22 1.62
C ASP A 39 10.15 -4.78 2.23
N ARG A 40 9.88 -3.47 2.35
CA ARG A 40 8.66 -2.96 3.01
C ARG A 40 7.40 -3.42 2.31
N TYR A 41 7.42 -3.38 0.98
CA TYR A 41 6.27 -3.79 0.17
C TYR A 41 5.97 -5.29 0.36
N LEU A 42 7.02 -6.12 0.35
CA LEU A 42 6.88 -7.55 0.60
C LEU A 42 6.41 -7.83 2.03
N ALA A 43 7.00 -7.19 3.03
CA ALA A 43 6.62 -7.34 4.44
C ALA A 43 5.16 -6.92 4.69
N ALA A 44 4.71 -5.82 4.07
CA ALA A 44 3.32 -5.37 4.16
C ALA A 44 2.36 -6.36 3.49
N SER A 45 2.75 -6.96 2.35
CA SER A 45 1.93 -8.00 1.69
C SER A 45 1.79 -9.28 2.51
N GLN A 46 2.84 -9.66 3.24
CA GLN A 46 2.81 -10.82 4.14
C GLN A 46 1.86 -10.61 5.32
N LEU A 47 1.73 -9.39 5.84
CA LEU A 47 0.74 -9.07 6.88
C LEU A 47 -0.71 -9.27 6.41
N LEU A 48 -0.96 -9.09 5.11
CA LEU A 48 -2.27 -9.37 4.50
C LEU A 48 -2.50 -10.87 4.24
N GLY A 49 -1.48 -11.72 4.43
CA GLY A 49 -1.52 -13.13 4.05
C GLY A 49 -1.54 -13.33 2.52
N ILE A 50 -1.19 -12.31 1.75
CA ILE A 50 -1.27 -12.31 0.30
C ILE A 50 0.12 -12.62 -0.28
N ASN A 51 0.18 -13.64 -1.15
CA ASN A 51 1.34 -13.84 -2.03
C ASN A 51 1.25 -12.87 -3.20
N MET A 52 2.03 -11.78 -3.14
CA MET A 52 2.03 -10.70 -4.13
C MET A 52 2.35 -11.14 -5.57
N HIS A 53 2.93 -12.34 -5.74
CA HIS A 53 3.15 -12.95 -7.06
C HIS A 53 1.84 -13.06 -7.88
N ASN A 54 0.69 -13.09 -7.22
CA ASN A 54 -0.63 -13.17 -7.88
C ASN A 54 -1.22 -11.79 -8.27
N PHE A 55 -0.64 -10.68 -7.80
CA PHE A 55 -1.19 -9.33 -7.98
C PHE A 55 -0.41 -8.48 -9.01
N ALA A 56 0.75 -8.93 -9.46
CA ALA A 56 1.59 -8.23 -10.44
C ALA A 56 0.92 -8.04 -11.83
N THR A 57 -0.28 -8.60 -12.05
CA THR A 57 -1.08 -8.44 -13.27
C THR A 57 -2.05 -7.26 -13.23
N ALA A 58 -2.26 -6.61 -12.09
CA ALA A 58 -3.08 -5.41 -12.01
C ALA A 58 -2.22 -4.17 -12.28
N GLN A 59 -1.91 -3.92 -13.57
CA GLN A 59 -1.46 -2.60 -14.00
C GLN A 59 -2.58 -1.58 -13.71
N VAL A 60 -2.50 -0.90 -12.57
CA VAL A 60 -3.21 0.36 -12.34
C VAL A 60 -2.15 1.46 -12.32
N GLY A 61 -1.56 1.69 -13.50
CA GLY A 61 -0.86 2.94 -13.80
C GLY A 61 -1.87 3.84 -14.50
N HIS A 62 -2.45 4.79 -13.79
CA HIS A 62 -3.23 5.86 -14.41
C HIS A 62 -2.26 6.97 -14.83
N SER A 63 -2.11 7.18 -16.13
CA SER A 63 -1.55 8.40 -16.75
C SER A 63 -2.61 9.46 -16.92
#